data_AF-A0A7K0Q1R4-F1
#
_entry.id   AF-A0A7K0Q1R4-F1
#
_cell.length_a   1.000
_cell.length_b   1.000
_cell.length_c   1.000
_cell.angle_alpha   90.00
_cell.angle_beta   90.00
_cell.angle_gamma   90.00
#
_symmetry.space_group_name_H-M   'P 1'
#
loop_
_entity.id
_entity.type
_entity.pdbx_description
1 polymer ?
#
loop_
_entity_poly.entity_id
_entity_poly.type
_entity_poly.pdbx_seq_one_letter_code
_entity_poly.pdbx_strand_id
1 'polypeptide(L)'
;MGEPAPPAEHAPVQGLALVVGSRPVSAYTELTLEAPDIAEVAQPGQFVAFAVGGATSAMLLRRSIAIAGVGDGRFSVVVSARAAGSTWLAGLRPGDEVDVVGPLGRPFPLPPPGTPTLLVGGGYGAAALVGLGGLLRSRGHEVAAVVGAGDAARLCSVEDLAAVAAPFVVTTDDGSAGRPGRVTGPVADLVSGAGAVYACGPMPMLAAVARLATDRGVPSWVAVEESMACGVGVCMTCVLPVVGADGRSRFARSCVEGPVFAGDRVRFADVGTLPPDLVGADAMALPHPPDAPAPDEAPEPEPSAEPGADTAAHPTAPTGETP
;
A
#
# COMPACT_ATOMS: atom_id res chain seq x y z
N MET A 1 -15.35 -6.47 0.77
CA MET A 1 -13.98 -6.08 0.43
C MET A 1 -13.73 -4.65 0.87
N GLY A 2 -12.52 -4.31 1.33
CA GLY A 2 -12.18 -2.93 1.70
C GLY A 2 -12.24 -1.99 0.49
N GLU A 3 -12.63 -0.72 0.70
CA GLU A 3 -12.54 0.30 -0.35
C GLU A 3 -11.08 0.74 -0.57
N PRO A 4 -10.71 1.17 -1.79
CA PRO A 4 -9.41 1.76 -2.04
C PRO A 4 -9.17 2.98 -1.13
N ALA A 5 -7.91 3.20 -0.75
CA ALA A 5 -7.54 4.43 -0.04
C ALA A 5 -7.92 5.67 -0.87
N PRO A 6 -8.36 6.76 -0.22
CA PRO A 6 -8.77 7.97 -0.91
C PRO A 6 -7.59 8.60 -1.67
N PRO A 7 -7.84 9.32 -2.77
CA PRO A 7 -6.79 10.06 -3.45
C PRO A 7 -6.20 11.13 -2.52
N ALA A 8 -4.95 11.51 -2.77
CA ALA A 8 -4.36 12.66 -2.09
C ALA A 8 -5.15 13.94 -2.42
N GLU A 9 -5.45 14.74 -1.41
CA GLU A 9 -6.20 16.00 -1.57
C GLU A 9 -5.34 17.12 -2.16
N HIS A 10 -4.03 17.07 -1.93
CA HIS A 10 -3.07 18.10 -2.31
C HIS A 10 -2.02 17.53 -3.25
N ALA A 11 -1.60 18.34 -4.22
CA ALA A 11 -0.49 17.99 -5.10
C ALA A 11 0.84 18.03 -4.31
N PRO A 12 1.80 17.13 -4.61
CA PRO A 12 3.11 17.19 -3.97
C PRO A 12 3.87 18.44 -4.40
N VAL A 13 4.63 19.01 -3.47
CA VAL A 13 5.57 20.10 -3.71
C VAL A 13 7.00 19.58 -3.67
N GLN A 14 7.90 20.27 -4.37
CA GLN A 14 9.35 20.04 -4.28
C GLN A 14 10.02 21.27 -3.67
N GLY A 15 10.93 21.06 -2.74
CA GLY A 15 11.70 22.13 -2.11
C GLY A 15 12.89 21.62 -1.32
N LEU A 16 13.65 22.55 -0.75
CA LEU A 16 14.67 22.24 0.25
C LEU A 16 14.02 22.19 1.63
N ALA A 17 14.31 21.14 2.39
CA ALA A 17 13.92 21.03 3.78
C ALA A 17 15.16 21.16 4.68
N LEU A 18 15.04 21.97 5.71
CA LEU A 18 16.08 22.14 6.73
C LEU A 18 15.95 21.03 7.77
N VAL A 19 17.02 20.28 8.00
CA VAL A 19 17.08 19.34 9.12
C VAL A 19 17.20 20.17 10.40
N VAL A 20 16.21 20.05 11.29
CA VAL A 20 16.18 20.75 12.58
C VAL A 20 16.41 19.79 13.76
N GLY A 21 16.27 18.48 13.53
CA GLY A 21 16.49 17.45 14.52
C GLY A 21 17.04 16.17 13.90
N SER A 22 17.94 15.50 14.61
CA SER A 22 18.43 14.16 14.27
C SER A 22 18.73 13.43 15.58
N ARG A 23 18.03 12.32 15.83
CA ARG A 23 18.24 11.50 17.04
C ARG A 23 18.22 10.01 16.74
N PRO A 24 19.02 9.19 17.46
CA PRO A 24 18.86 7.75 17.40
C PRO A 24 17.52 7.33 18.02
N VAL A 25 16.86 6.36 17.37
CA VAL A 25 15.64 5.70 17.87
C VAL A 25 15.82 4.20 17.67
N SER A 26 16.23 3.51 18.73
CA SER A 26 16.59 2.08 18.68
C SER A 26 17.63 1.83 17.58
N ALA A 27 17.41 0.88 16.65
CA ALA A 27 18.28 0.61 15.51
C ALA A 27 18.12 1.61 14.32
N TYR A 28 17.41 2.72 14.51
CA TYR A 28 17.05 3.68 13.46
C TYR A 28 17.50 5.10 13.81
N THR A 29 17.33 6.02 12.87
CA THR A 29 17.51 7.45 13.08
C THR A 29 16.22 8.17 12.75
N GLU A 30 15.70 8.96 13.69
CA GLU A 30 14.61 9.89 13.41
C GLU A 30 15.22 11.24 13.00
N LEU A 31 14.75 11.76 11.86
CA LEU A 31 15.04 13.11 11.40
C LEU A 31 13.77 13.96 11.53
N THR A 32 13.93 15.18 12.01
CA THR A 32 12.89 16.21 12.00
C THR A 32 13.29 17.28 11.00
N LEU A 33 12.40 17.56 10.05
CA LEU A 33 12.64 18.48 8.96
C LEU A 33 11.61 19.62 8.98
N GLU A 34 12.08 20.83 8.75
CA GLU A 34 11.25 22.01 8.56
C GLU A 34 10.96 22.19 7.07
N ALA A 35 9.67 22.04 6.72
CA ALA A 35 9.13 22.22 5.37
C ALA A 35 7.61 22.46 5.50
N PRO A 36 7.19 23.70 5.79
CA PRO A 36 5.80 24.02 6.10
C PRO A 36 4.83 23.57 5.01
N ASP A 37 5.17 23.82 3.74
CA ASP A 37 4.35 23.46 2.57
C ASP A 37 4.06 21.95 2.46
N ILE A 38 4.93 21.10 3.03
CA ILE A 38 4.73 19.65 3.09
C ILE A 38 3.98 19.28 4.36
N ALA A 39 4.44 19.80 5.51
CA ALA A 39 3.96 19.41 6.83
C ALA A 39 2.48 19.77 7.07
N GLU A 40 2.02 20.91 6.54
CA GLU A 40 0.65 21.41 6.74
C GLU A 40 -0.42 20.57 6.02
N VAL A 41 -0.07 19.95 4.90
CA VAL A 41 -1.00 19.19 4.06
C VAL A 41 -0.81 17.68 4.15
N ALA A 42 0.25 17.22 4.82
CA ALA A 42 0.57 15.81 4.98
C ALA A 42 -0.44 15.09 5.88
N GLN A 43 -0.86 13.91 5.43
CA GLN A 43 -1.83 13.04 6.11
C GLN A 43 -1.18 11.68 6.45
N PRO A 44 -1.61 11.01 7.53
CA PRO A 44 -1.06 9.70 7.90
C PRO A 44 -1.19 8.67 6.77
N GLY A 45 -0.12 7.92 6.52
CA GLY A 45 -0.03 6.96 5.41
C GLY A 45 0.70 7.50 4.17
N GLN A 46 0.95 8.82 4.11
CA GLN A 46 1.77 9.44 3.08
C GLN A 46 3.27 9.36 3.39
N PHE A 47 4.08 9.64 2.37
CA PHE A 47 5.53 9.57 2.43
C PHE A 47 6.17 10.76 1.72
N VAL A 48 7.49 10.92 1.82
CA VAL A 48 8.27 11.91 1.09
C VAL A 48 9.44 11.25 0.36
N ALA A 49 9.95 11.88 -0.70
CA ALA A 49 11.09 11.38 -1.48
C ALA A 49 12.29 12.33 -1.44
N PHE A 50 13.38 11.89 -0.79
CA PHE A 50 14.61 12.67 -0.62
C PHE A 50 15.61 12.45 -1.77
N ALA A 51 16.19 13.52 -2.29
CA ALA A 51 17.45 13.42 -3.02
C ALA A 51 18.56 12.98 -2.05
N VAL A 52 19.46 12.10 -2.48
CA VAL A 52 20.51 11.54 -1.62
C VAL A 52 21.89 11.61 -2.25
N GLY A 53 22.92 11.77 -1.42
CA GLY A 53 24.33 11.68 -1.82
C GLY A 53 25.04 13.02 -2.00
N GLY A 54 24.30 14.12 -2.09
CA GLY A 54 24.86 15.45 -2.30
C GLY A 54 25.33 15.70 -3.74
N ALA A 55 25.90 16.88 -3.97
CA ALA A 55 26.08 17.47 -5.30
C ALA A 55 26.96 16.67 -6.28
N THR A 56 27.88 15.85 -5.79
CA THR A 56 28.84 15.09 -6.61
C THR A 56 28.52 13.60 -6.69
N SER A 57 27.36 13.18 -6.16
CA SER A 57 27.01 11.76 -6.06
C SER A 57 26.51 11.17 -7.37
N ALA A 58 26.79 9.89 -7.57
CA ALA A 58 26.14 9.06 -8.58
C ALA A 58 24.80 8.45 -8.11
N MET A 59 24.33 8.77 -6.89
CA MET A 59 23.05 8.28 -6.38
C MET A 59 21.87 9.04 -6.98
N LEU A 60 21.43 8.60 -8.16
CA LEU A 60 20.39 9.28 -8.94
C LEU A 60 18.97 9.09 -8.38
N LEU A 61 18.69 7.93 -7.78
CA LEU A 61 17.36 7.60 -7.29
C LEU A 61 17.13 8.18 -5.91
N ARG A 62 15.95 8.78 -5.72
CA ARG A 62 15.50 9.32 -4.43
C ARG A 62 15.25 8.19 -3.41
N ARG A 63 15.13 8.54 -2.13
CA ARG A 63 14.68 7.62 -1.08
C ARG A 63 13.30 8.03 -0.59
N SER A 64 12.34 7.14 -0.81
CA SER A 64 10.96 7.30 -0.35
C SER A 64 10.87 6.82 1.09
N ILE A 65 10.47 7.68 2.01
CA ILE A 65 10.39 7.40 3.45
C ILE A 65 9.03 7.86 3.97
N ALA A 66 8.35 6.98 4.70
CA ALA A 66 7.06 7.28 5.31
C ALA A 66 7.17 8.44 6.31
N ILE A 67 6.17 9.31 6.31
CA ILE A 67 6.05 10.38 7.31
C ILE A 67 5.61 9.74 8.63
N ALA A 68 6.40 9.95 9.69
CA ALA A 68 6.12 9.42 11.03
C ALA A 68 5.22 10.37 11.84
N GLY A 69 5.44 11.68 11.69
CA GLY A 69 4.66 12.71 12.39
C GLY A 69 4.73 14.06 11.68
N VAL A 70 3.79 14.92 12.02
CA VAL A 70 3.68 16.30 11.52
C VAL A 70 3.29 17.23 12.67
N GLY A 71 3.79 18.46 12.65
CA GLY A 71 3.47 19.50 13.63
C GLY A 71 4.34 20.74 13.47
N ASP A 72 3.77 21.92 13.73
CA ASP A 72 4.50 23.20 13.75
C ASP A 72 5.35 23.47 12.48
N GLY A 73 4.77 23.22 11.29
CA GLY A 73 5.47 23.39 10.01
C GLY A 73 6.59 22.38 9.74
N ARG A 74 6.66 21.31 10.55
CA ARG A 74 7.69 20.27 10.49
C ARG A 74 7.06 18.90 10.31
N PHE A 75 7.86 18.01 9.76
CA PHE A 75 7.54 16.58 9.72
C PHE A 75 8.73 15.76 10.20
N SER A 76 8.46 14.55 10.69
CA SER A 76 9.50 13.59 11.05
C SER A 76 9.46 12.33 10.20
N VAL A 77 10.61 11.72 10.02
CA VAL A 77 10.80 10.45 9.31
C VAL A 77 11.74 9.55 10.09
N VAL A 78 11.50 8.24 10.06
CA VAL A 78 12.39 7.24 10.67
C VAL A 78 13.12 6.48 9.57
N VAL A 79 14.45 6.54 9.60
CA VAL A 79 15.32 6.00 8.55
C VAL A 79 16.12 4.82 9.09
N SER A 80 16.12 3.71 8.35
CA SER A 80 16.99 2.57 8.58
C SER A 80 18.21 2.63 7.65
N ALA A 81 19.41 2.74 8.23
CA ALA A 81 20.68 2.84 7.51
C ALA A 81 21.16 1.50 6.92
N ARG A 82 20.42 0.99 5.94
CA ARG A 82 20.65 -0.33 5.30
C ARG A 82 21.40 -0.28 3.96
N ALA A 83 21.35 0.86 3.27
CA ALA A 83 21.96 1.02 1.95
C ALA A 83 22.54 2.43 1.80
N ALA A 84 23.47 2.63 0.86
CA ALA A 84 24.22 3.87 0.71
C ALA A 84 23.36 5.15 0.80
N GLY A 85 22.21 5.20 0.11
CA GLY A 85 21.30 6.34 0.16
C GLY A 85 20.62 6.57 1.51
N SER A 86 20.17 5.51 2.20
CA SER A 86 19.53 5.64 3.51
C SER A 86 20.55 5.83 4.63
N THR A 87 21.76 5.29 4.49
CA THR A 87 22.90 5.59 5.37
C THR A 87 23.34 7.04 5.25
N TRP A 88 23.39 7.58 4.03
CA TRP A 88 23.65 9.00 3.80
C TRP A 88 22.56 9.87 4.44
N LEU A 89 21.28 9.52 4.23
CA LEU A 89 20.15 10.27 4.78
C LEU A 89 20.14 10.25 6.32
N ALA A 90 20.34 9.08 6.94
CA ALA A 90 20.49 8.96 8.40
C ALA A 90 21.74 9.68 8.95
N GLY A 91 22.68 10.03 8.07
CA GLY A 91 23.88 10.79 8.38
C GLY A 91 23.69 12.31 8.44
N LEU A 92 22.52 12.84 8.07
CA LEU A 92 22.24 14.27 8.14
C LEU A 92 22.24 14.77 9.59
N ARG A 93 22.50 16.06 9.77
CA ARG A 93 22.62 16.76 11.05
C ARG A 93 21.77 18.03 11.04
N PRO A 94 21.37 18.54 12.22
CA PRO A 94 20.72 19.84 12.31
C PRO A 94 21.55 20.92 11.61
N GLY A 95 20.91 21.70 10.74
CA GLY A 95 21.55 22.70 9.88
C GLY A 95 21.80 22.24 8.44
N ASP A 96 21.75 20.93 8.16
CA ASP A 96 21.83 20.44 6.79
C ASP A 96 20.53 20.70 6.02
N GLU A 97 20.64 20.93 4.71
CA GLU A 97 19.49 21.02 3.79
C GLU A 97 19.43 19.80 2.87
N VAL A 98 18.21 19.35 2.58
CA VAL A 98 17.97 18.23 1.66
C VAL A 98 16.79 18.52 0.75
N ASP A 99 16.96 18.25 -0.56
CA ASP A 99 15.86 18.34 -1.52
C ASP A 99 14.86 17.20 -1.27
N VAL A 100 13.59 17.59 -1.10
CA VAL A 100 12.48 16.70 -0.77
C VAL A 100 11.30 16.97 -1.71
N VAL A 101 10.59 15.90 -2.06
CA VAL A 101 9.28 15.96 -2.73
C VAL A 101 8.24 15.33 -1.81
N GLY A 102 7.14 16.03 -1.55
CA GLY A 102 6.11 15.54 -0.65
C GLY A 102 4.90 16.47 -0.47
N PRO A 103 3.88 16.02 0.29
CA PRO A 103 3.66 14.62 0.61
C PRO A 103 3.24 13.83 -0.64
N LEU A 104 3.63 12.56 -0.71
CA LEU A 104 3.35 11.63 -1.80
C LEU A 104 2.47 10.48 -1.32
N GLY A 105 1.78 9.86 -2.26
CA GLY A 105 0.89 8.74 -2.00
C GLY A 105 -0.44 9.13 -1.37
N ARG A 106 -1.25 8.11 -1.12
CA ARG A 106 -2.60 8.16 -0.57
C ARG A 106 -2.56 7.93 0.94
N PRO A 107 -3.35 8.68 1.71
CA PRO A 107 -3.41 8.51 3.16
C PRO A 107 -4.22 7.27 3.55
N PHE A 108 -4.17 6.91 4.83
CA PHE A 108 -5.11 5.96 5.40
C PHE A 108 -6.53 6.53 5.39
N PRO A 109 -7.54 5.77 4.95
CA PRO A 109 -8.93 6.15 5.14
C PRO A 109 -9.28 6.12 6.63
N LEU A 110 -10.21 6.99 7.04
CA LEU A 110 -10.76 6.97 8.38
C LEU A 110 -12.05 6.13 8.39
N PRO A 111 -12.30 5.35 9.46
CA PRO A 111 -13.52 4.56 9.56
C PRO A 111 -14.71 5.43 10.02
N PRO A 112 -15.95 4.91 10.00
CA PRO A 112 -17.10 5.62 10.55
C PRO A 112 -16.88 6.02 12.02
N PRO A 113 -17.42 7.17 12.50
CA PRO A 113 -17.23 7.65 13.86
C PRO A 113 -17.52 6.58 14.93
N GLY A 114 -16.68 6.49 15.96
CA GLY A 114 -16.83 5.53 17.05
C GLY A 114 -16.43 4.08 16.71
N THR A 115 -15.99 3.81 15.47
CA THR A 115 -15.48 2.48 15.10
C THR A 115 -14.22 2.14 15.91
N PRO A 116 -14.17 0.99 16.63
CA PRO A 116 -12.96 0.52 17.28
C PRO A 116 -11.89 0.16 16.23
N THR A 117 -10.65 0.58 16.46
CA THR A 117 -9.56 0.41 15.50
C THR A 117 -8.40 -0.37 16.10
N LEU A 118 -7.69 -1.11 15.26
CA LEU A 118 -6.48 -1.84 15.63
C LEU A 118 -5.32 -1.40 14.74
N LEU A 119 -4.28 -0.84 15.36
CA LEU A 119 -3.02 -0.51 14.70
C LEU A 119 -2.03 -1.66 14.84
N VAL A 120 -1.35 -2.04 13.75
CA VAL A 120 -0.34 -3.10 13.77
C VAL A 120 0.97 -2.62 13.15
N GLY A 121 1.96 -2.35 14.01
CA GLY A 121 3.26 -1.82 13.63
C GLY A 121 4.37 -2.88 13.63
N GLY A 122 5.16 -2.93 12.56
CA GLY A 122 6.33 -3.81 12.46
C GLY A 122 7.63 -3.01 12.35
N GLY A 123 8.52 -3.11 13.34
CA GLY A 123 9.78 -2.36 13.37
C GLY A 123 9.56 -0.85 13.21
N TYR A 124 10.33 -0.19 12.33
CA TYR A 124 10.15 1.24 12.04
C TYR A 124 8.80 1.59 11.41
N GLY A 125 8.06 0.62 10.84
CA GLY A 125 6.70 0.85 10.34
C GLY A 125 5.72 1.30 11.43
N ALA A 126 5.99 0.99 12.69
CA ALA A 126 5.23 1.50 13.84
C ALA A 126 5.23 3.03 13.91
N ALA A 127 6.32 3.70 13.52
CA ALA A 127 6.42 5.15 13.57
C ALA A 127 5.39 5.84 12.66
N ALA A 128 5.10 5.28 11.49
CA ALA A 128 4.10 5.82 10.56
C ALA A 128 2.65 5.72 11.08
N LEU A 129 2.41 4.93 12.13
CA LEU A 129 1.09 4.74 12.72
C LEU A 129 0.83 5.66 13.92
N VAL A 130 1.85 6.34 14.46
CA VAL A 130 1.69 7.26 15.61
C VAL A 130 0.74 8.40 15.25
N GLY A 131 0.98 9.08 14.12
CA GLY A 131 0.12 10.15 13.63
C GLY A 131 -1.31 9.69 13.35
N LEU A 132 -1.47 8.47 12.80
CA LEU A 132 -2.78 7.88 12.58
C LEU A 132 -3.51 7.61 13.91
N GLY A 133 -2.84 7.03 14.90
CA GLY A 133 -3.42 6.76 16.22
C GLY A 133 -3.87 8.03 16.94
N GLY A 134 -3.05 9.09 16.90
CA GLY A 134 -3.41 10.40 17.44
C GLY A 134 -4.65 10.99 16.73
N LEU A 135 -4.68 10.93 15.40
CA LEU A 135 -5.81 11.39 14.60
C LEU A 135 -7.08 10.61 14.93
N LEU A 136 -7.02 9.28 14.98
CA LEU A 136 -8.16 8.42 15.32
C LEU A 136 -8.71 8.75 16.72
N ARG A 137 -7.84 8.89 17.73
CA ARG A 137 -8.28 9.30 19.07
C ARG A 137 -8.91 10.69 19.10
N SER A 138 -8.34 11.66 18.38
CA SER A 138 -8.89 13.01 18.29
C SER A 138 -10.30 13.03 17.68
N ARG A 139 -10.65 12.01 16.88
CA ARG A 139 -11.96 11.82 16.25
C ARG A 139 -12.89 10.91 17.05
N GLY A 140 -12.51 10.52 18.26
CA GLY A 140 -13.34 9.74 19.18
C GLY A 140 -13.36 8.23 18.91
N HIS A 141 -12.39 7.70 18.17
CA HIS A 141 -12.27 6.25 17.99
C HIS A 141 -11.57 5.60 19.19
N GLU A 142 -11.98 4.39 19.53
CA GLU A 142 -11.17 3.49 20.35
C GLU A 142 -9.99 2.98 19.50
N VAL A 143 -8.79 2.99 20.07
CA VAL A 143 -7.57 2.60 19.36
C VAL A 143 -6.86 1.56 20.20
N ALA A 144 -6.77 0.33 19.71
CA ALA A 144 -5.87 -0.70 20.19
C ALA A 144 -4.62 -0.74 19.32
N ALA A 145 -3.49 -1.21 19.84
CA ALA A 145 -2.30 -1.39 19.03
C ALA A 145 -1.46 -2.61 19.42
N VAL A 146 -0.88 -3.23 18.39
CA VAL A 146 0.12 -4.29 18.50
C VAL A 146 1.38 -3.85 17.77
N VAL A 147 2.51 -3.82 18.47
CA VAL A 147 3.82 -3.51 17.88
C VAL A 147 4.71 -4.72 18.01
N GLY A 148 5.46 -5.04 16.96
CA GLY A 148 6.48 -6.07 17.06
C GLY A 148 7.69 -5.87 16.19
N ALA A 149 8.75 -6.58 16.55
CA ALA A 149 10.03 -6.57 15.83
C ALA A 149 10.74 -7.92 16.01
N GLY A 150 11.82 -8.13 15.25
CA GLY A 150 12.63 -9.35 15.40
C GLY A 150 13.34 -9.45 16.75
N ASP A 151 13.70 -8.30 17.34
CA ASP A 151 14.31 -8.15 18.65
C ASP A 151 13.97 -6.78 19.26
N ALA A 152 14.33 -6.58 20.52
CA ALA A 152 14.07 -5.35 21.27
C ALA A 152 14.76 -4.12 20.64
N ALA A 153 15.95 -4.30 20.05
CA ALA A 153 16.70 -3.21 19.43
C ALA A 153 16.03 -2.69 18.14
N ARG A 154 15.11 -3.46 17.56
CA ARG A 154 14.36 -3.09 16.35
C ARG A 154 12.95 -2.60 16.63
N LEU A 155 12.50 -2.57 17.89
CA LEU A 155 11.25 -1.91 18.27
C LEU A 155 11.35 -0.40 18.04
N CYS A 156 10.25 0.22 17.61
CA CYS A 156 10.20 1.65 17.31
C CYS A 156 8.87 2.25 17.79
N SER A 157 8.91 3.50 18.27
CA SER A 157 7.72 4.29 18.66
C SER A 157 6.79 3.56 19.64
N VAL A 158 7.37 2.78 20.57
CA VAL A 158 6.60 1.96 21.53
C VAL A 158 5.86 2.86 22.51
N GLU A 159 6.55 3.84 23.09
CA GLU A 159 6.00 4.78 24.05
C GLU A 159 4.96 5.70 23.40
N ASP A 160 5.26 6.18 22.18
CA ASP A 160 4.37 7.08 21.43
C ASP A 160 3.06 6.38 21.06
N LEU A 161 3.12 5.12 20.61
CA LEU A 161 1.92 4.33 20.33
C LEU A 161 1.17 3.94 21.60
N ALA A 162 1.87 3.60 22.69
CA ALA A 162 1.23 3.32 23.97
C ALA A 162 0.46 4.53 24.52
N ALA A 163 0.92 5.76 24.24
CA ALA A 163 0.22 6.98 24.63
C ALA A 163 -1.09 7.18 23.85
N VAL A 164 -1.20 6.65 22.63
CA VAL A 164 -2.36 6.81 21.74
C VAL A 164 -3.19 5.54 21.55
N ALA A 165 -2.91 4.45 22.26
CA ALA A 165 -3.64 3.21 22.11
C ALA A 165 -3.79 2.42 23.43
N ALA A 166 -4.98 1.86 23.64
CA ALA A 166 -5.30 0.92 24.70
C ALA A 166 -6.41 -0.05 24.23
N PRO A 167 -6.22 -1.38 24.35
CA PRO A 167 -5.03 -2.07 24.83
C PRO A 167 -3.81 -1.91 23.90
N PHE A 168 -2.62 -2.00 24.49
CA PHE A 168 -1.34 -1.92 23.79
C PHE A 168 -0.52 -3.19 24.07
N VAL A 169 -0.02 -3.85 23.03
CA VAL A 169 0.77 -5.08 23.14
C VAL A 169 2.07 -4.96 22.36
N VAL A 170 3.17 -5.33 23.00
CA VAL A 170 4.49 -5.43 22.37
C VAL A 170 4.88 -6.90 22.22
N THR A 171 5.44 -7.27 21.06
CA THR A 171 5.99 -8.60 20.82
C THR A 171 7.41 -8.54 20.25
N THR A 172 8.27 -9.47 20.61
CA THR A 172 9.50 -9.72 19.83
C THR A 172 9.66 -11.19 19.48
N ASP A 173 10.11 -11.45 18.25
CA ASP A 173 10.25 -12.82 17.73
C ASP A 173 11.19 -13.67 18.61
N ASP A 174 12.24 -13.04 19.16
CA ASP A 174 13.25 -13.67 20.03
C ASP A 174 12.92 -13.62 21.53
N GLY A 175 11.82 -12.96 21.93
CA GLY A 175 11.44 -12.78 23.34
C GLY A 175 12.28 -11.77 24.14
N SER A 176 13.17 -11.01 23.51
CA SER A 176 13.99 -9.99 24.18
C SER A 176 13.20 -8.81 24.77
N ALA A 177 11.97 -8.54 24.33
CA ALA A 177 11.07 -7.57 24.96
C ALA A 177 9.58 -7.91 24.74
N GLY A 178 8.73 -7.48 25.67
CA GLY A 178 7.28 -7.73 25.58
C GLY A 178 6.95 -9.23 25.60
N ARG A 179 5.97 -9.65 24.80
CA ARG A 179 5.60 -11.05 24.66
C ARG A 179 6.48 -11.75 23.61
N PRO A 180 7.01 -12.95 23.88
CA PRO A 180 7.75 -13.69 22.87
C PRO A 180 6.82 -14.13 21.72
N GLY A 181 7.31 -13.98 20.49
CA GLY A 181 6.63 -14.38 19.27
C GLY A 181 6.24 -13.21 18.36
N ARG A 182 5.46 -13.54 17.32
CA ARG A 182 5.07 -12.60 16.26
C ARG A 182 3.81 -11.82 16.63
N VAL A 183 3.64 -10.64 16.02
CA VAL A 183 2.42 -9.81 16.14
C VAL A 183 1.13 -10.57 15.79
N THR A 184 1.21 -11.61 14.97
CA THR A 184 0.05 -12.41 14.54
C THR A 184 -0.70 -13.06 15.70
N GLY A 185 -0.01 -13.38 16.81
CA GLY A 185 -0.66 -13.93 18.00
C GLY A 185 -1.64 -12.92 18.62
N PRO A 186 -1.16 -11.79 19.17
CA PRO A 186 -2.05 -10.76 19.73
C PRO A 186 -3.05 -10.17 18.72
N VAL A 187 -2.68 -10.09 17.43
CA VAL A 187 -3.63 -9.64 16.39
C VAL A 187 -4.80 -10.62 16.26
N ALA A 188 -4.58 -11.93 16.31
CA ALA A 188 -5.67 -12.92 16.22
C ALA A 188 -6.67 -12.80 17.38
N ASP A 189 -6.21 -12.37 18.56
CA ASP A 189 -7.05 -12.12 19.74
C ASP A 189 -7.84 -10.80 19.59
N LEU A 190 -7.16 -9.72 19.20
CA LEU A 190 -7.73 -8.37 19.21
C LEU A 190 -8.57 -8.03 17.97
N VAL A 191 -8.30 -8.66 16.83
CA VAL A 191 -8.95 -8.30 15.56
C VAL A 191 -10.47 -8.47 15.61
N SER A 192 -10.98 -9.42 16.40
CA SER A 192 -12.43 -9.67 16.53
C SER A 192 -13.19 -8.52 17.18
N GLY A 193 -12.50 -7.67 17.96
CA GLY A 193 -13.07 -6.48 18.58
C GLY A 193 -12.90 -5.21 17.74
N ALA A 194 -12.17 -5.28 16.63
CA ALA A 194 -11.91 -4.13 15.76
C ALA A 194 -12.95 -4.04 14.63
N GLY A 195 -13.37 -2.82 14.31
CA GLY A 195 -14.12 -2.52 13.09
C GLY A 195 -13.22 -2.06 11.93
N ALA A 196 -11.95 -1.75 12.19
CA ALA A 196 -10.95 -1.47 11.16
C ALA A 196 -9.52 -1.80 11.64
N VAL A 197 -8.69 -2.36 10.75
CA VAL A 197 -7.28 -2.64 11.01
C VAL A 197 -6.39 -1.75 10.12
N TYR A 198 -5.36 -1.16 10.70
CA TYR A 198 -4.34 -0.40 9.98
C TYR A 198 -2.96 -0.98 10.27
N ALA A 199 -2.17 -1.30 9.23
CA ALA A 199 -0.87 -1.91 9.42
C ALA A 199 0.23 -1.27 8.58
N CYS A 200 1.43 -1.19 9.16
CA CYS A 200 2.64 -0.74 8.48
C CYS A 200 3.85 -1.50 9.03
N GLY A 201 4.65 -2.08 8.14
CA GLY A 201 5.82 -2.89 8.48
C GLY A 201 6.19 -3.84 7.35
N PRO A 202 6.99 -4.89 7.63
CA PRO A 202 7.48 -5.81 6.60
C PRO A 202 6.36 -6.50 5.82
N MET A 203 6.54 -6.69 4.50
CA MET A 203 5.54 -7.31 3.62
C MET A 203 4.97 -8.66 4.15
N PRO A 204 5.77 -9.60 4.71
CA PRO A 204 5.21 -10.83 5.28
C PRO A 204 4.29 -10.59 6.49
N MET A 205 4.56 -9.55 7.28
CA MET A 205 3.69 -9.16 8.39
C MET A 205 2.38 -8.61 7.86
N LEU A 206 2.43 -7.70 6.89
CA LEU A 206 1.23 -7.12 6.26
C LEU A 206 0.33 -8.19 5.67
N ALA A 207 0.91 -9.17 4.96
CA ALA A 207 0.18 -10.31 4.41
C ALA A 207 -0.54 -11.13 5.50
N ALA A 208 0.12 -11.37 6.63
CA ALA A 208 -0.46 -12.13 7.73
C ALA A 208 -1.59 -11.36 8.44
N VAL A 209 -1.42 -10.05 8.66
CA VAL A 209 -2.43 -9.18 9.26
C VAL A 209 -3.65 -9.05 8.35
N ALA A 210 -3.44 -8.80 7.05
CA ALA A 210 -4.51 -8.73 6.06
C ALA A 210 -5.33 -10.02 6.01
N ARG A 211 -4.67 -11.19 6.04
CA ARG A 211 -5.34 -12.48 6.10
C ARG A 211 -6.18 -12.63 7.38
N LEU A 212 -5.59 -12.37 8.55
CA LEU A 212 -6.30 -12.48 9.83
C LEU A 212 -7.53 -11.56 9.91
N ALA A 213 -7.43 -10.35 9.38
CA ALA A 213 -8.55 -9.43 9.28
C ALA A 213 -9.63 -9.93 8.31
N THR A 214 -9.23 -10.42 7.14
CA THR A 214 -10.14 -10.99 6.13
C THR A 214 -10.89 -12.21 6.66
N ASP A 215 -10.20 -13.13 7.33
CA ASP A 215 -10.78 -14.33 7.94
C ASP A 215 -11.85 -13.99 9.00
N ARG A 216 -11.82 -12.77 9.53
CA ARG A 216 -12.78 -12.25 10.52
C ARG A 216 -13.75 -11.22 9.95
N GLY A 217 -13.72 -10.98 8.64
CA GLY A 217 -14.59 -10.01 7.99
C GLY A 217 -14.32 -8.55 8.39
N VAL A 218 -13.15 -8.25 8.94
CA VAL A 218 -12.76 -6.90 9.36
C VAL A 218 -12.00 -6.21 8.24
N PRO A 219 -12.40 -5.00 7.80
CA PRO A 219 -11.65 -4.28 6.77
C PRO A 219 -10.26 -3.90 7.29
N SER A 220 -9.26 -4.05 6.43
CA SER A 220 -7.88 -3.70 6.75
C SER A 220 -7.25 -2.82 5.68
N TRP A 221 -6.41 -1.89 6.11
CA TRP A 221 -5.56 -1.08 5.24
C TRP A 221 -4.11 -1.25 5.62
N VAL A 222 -3.28 -1.52 4.62
CA VAL A 222 -1.87 -1.85 4.78
C VAL A 222 -1.03 -0.85 3.99
N ALA A 223 -0.07 -0.20 4.64
CA ALA A 223 0.93 0.60 3.97
C ALA A 223 2.07 -0.31 3.50
N VAL A 224 2.06 -0.65 2.20
CA VAL A 224 3.04 -1.57 1.60
C VAL A 224 4.39 -0.91 1.41
N GLU A 225 5.45 -1.71 1.53
CA GLU A 225 6.82 -1.28 1.27
C GLU A 225 7.26 -1.84 -0.08
N GLU A 226 7.31 -0.97 -1.10
CA GLU A 226 7.77 -1.31 -2.45
C GLU A 226 8.98 -0.50 -2.88
N SER A 227 9.76 -1.04 -3.82
CA SER A 227 10.91 -0.33 -4.37
C SER A 227 10.46 0.86 -5.21
N MET A 228 10.74 2.08 -4.75
CA MET A 228 10.38 3.31 -5.44
C MET A 228 11.62 4.00 -6.03
N ALA A 229 11.74 4.00 -7.36
CA ALA A 229 12.79 4.73 -8.05
C ALA A 229 12.44 6.22 -8.22
N CYS A 230 11.28 6.53 -8.81
CA CYS A 230 10.84 7.92 -9.02
C CYS A 230 9.97 8.48 -7.89
N GLY A 231 9.12 7.66 -7.27
CA GLY A 231 8.15 8.10 -6.25
C GLY A 231 6.98 8.94 -6.77
N VAL A 232 6.91 9.23 -8.08
CA VAL A 232 5.94 10.17 -8.69
C VAL A 232 5.12 9.57 -9.83
N GLY A 233 5.08 8.24 -9.94
CA GLY A 233 4.17 7.52 -10.83
C GLY A 233 4.61 7.31 -12.28
N VAL A 234 5.86 7.64 -12.63
CA VAL A 234 6.37 7.58 -14.01
C VAL A 234 7.04 6.24 -14.35
N CYS A 235 7.89 5.72 -13.47
CA CYS A 235 8.83 4.64 -13.82
C CYS A 235 8.29 3.21 -13.70
N MET A 236 7.11 3.02 -13.10
CA MET A 236 6.48 1.71 -12.83
C MET A 236 7.30 0.75 -11.94
N THR A 237 8.40 1.16 -11.31
CA THR A 237 9.21 0.27 -10.44
C THR A 237 8.45 -0.20 -9.20
N CYS A 238 7.56 0.62 -8.67
CA CYS A 238 6.84 0.34 -7.41
C CYS A 238 5.50 -0.36 -7.64
N VAL A 239 5.35 -1.08 -8.76
CA VAL A 239 4.09 -1.75 -9.06
C VAL A 239 3.95 -3.03 -8.25
N LEU A 240 2.74 -3.28 -7.76
CA LEU A 240 2.35 -4.53 -7.15
C LEU A 240 0.97 -4.97 -7.68
N PRO A 241 0.72 -6.28 -7.76
CA PRO A 241 -0.56 -6.80 -8.23
C PRO A 241 -1.66 -6.59 -7.18
N VAL A 242 -2.77 -5.98 -7.60
CA VAL A 242 -3.95 -5.69 -6.78
C VAL A 242 -5.20 -6.14 -7.51
N VAL A 243 -6.13 -6.76 -6.79
CA VAL A 243 -7.46 -7.11 -7.32
C VAL A 243 -8.35 -5.87 -7.38
N GLY A 244 -8.81 -5.53 -8.58
CA GLY A 244 -9.74 -4.44 -8.83
C GLY A 244 -11.14 -4.71 -8.27
N ALA A 245 -11.96 -3.67 -8.20
CA ALA A 245 -13.37 -3.82 -7.81
C ALA A 245 -14.18 -4.69 -8.80
N ASP A 246 -13.69 -4.80 -10.04
CA ASP A 246 -14.21 -5.67 -11.10
C ASP A 246 -13.71 -7.12 -10.99
N GLY A 247 -12.98 -7.46 -9.92
CA GLY A 247 -12.40 -8.80 -9.71
C GLY A 247 -11.16 -9.08 -10.56
N ARG A 248 -10.71 -8.15 -11.42
CA ARG A 248 -9.55 -8.34 -12.28
C ARG A 248 -8.28 -7.87 -11.61
N SER A 249 -7.20 -8.63 -11.73
CA SER A 249 -5.89 -8.26 -11.21
C SER A 249 -5.22 -7.20 -12.08
N ARG A 250 -4.66 -6.15 -11.48
CA ARG A 250 -3.97 -5.04 -12.17
C ARG A 250 -2.69 -4.69 -11.43
N PHE A 251 -1.70 -4.18 -12.14
CA PHE A 251 -0.57 -3.52 -11.49
C PHE A 251 -1.00 -2.14 -11.03
N ALA A 252 -0.94 -1.89 -9.73
CA ALA A 252 -1.13 -0.58 -9.14
C ALA A 252 0.24 0.01 -8.79
N ARG A 253 0.46 1.30 -9.03
CA ARG A 253 1.71 1.97 -8.62
C ARG A 253 1.62 2.40 -7.17
N SER A 254 2.37 1.75 -6.28
CA SER A 254 2.40 2.08 -4.85
C SER A 254 2.62 3.58 -4.56
N CYS A 255 3.43 4.29 -5.35
CA CYS A 255 3.69 5.72 -5.09
C CYS A 255 2.52 6.69 -5.38
N VAL A 256 1.53 6.31 -6.20
CA VAL A 256 0.41 7.20 -6.59
C VAL A 256 -0.97 6.60 -6.35
N GLU A 257 -1.07 5.27 -6.40
CA GLU A 257 -2.28 4.50 -6.09
C GLU A 257 -2.24 3.93 -4.67
N GLY A 258 -1.08 3.95 -4.02
CA GLY A 258 -0.87 3.60 -2.61
C GLY A 258 -0.09 4.71 -1.88
N PRO A 259 0.77 4.39 -0.89
CA PRO A 259 1.21 3.05 -0.50
C PRO A 259 0.18 2.32 0.36
N VAL A 260 -0.88 3.00 0.78
CA VAL A 260 -1.98 2.40 1.52
C VAL A 260 -2.92 1.68 0.57
N PHE A 261 -3.07 0.37 0.77
CA PHE A 261 -4.02 -0.47 0.02
C PHE A 261 -4.98 -1.19 0.96
N ALA A 262 -6.16 -1.55 0.46
CA ALA A 262 -7.03 -2.49 1.14
C ALA A 262 -6.34 -3.86 1.20
N GLY A 263 -6.16 -4.41 2.39
CA GLY A 263 -5.31 -5.59 2.63
C GLY A 263 -5.80 -6.84 1.90
N ASP A 264 -7.11 -6.98 1.73
CA ASP A 264 -7.77 -8.09 1.02
C ASP A 264 -7.61 -8.04 -0.50
N ARG A 265 -7.16 -6.90 -1.05
CA ARG A 265 -6.95 -6.73 -2.49
C ARG A 265 -5.51 -6.93 -2.93
N VAL A 266 -4.54 -6.82 -2.02
CA VAL A 266 -3.12 -6.96 -2.35
C VAL A 266 -2.77 -8.43 -2.57
N ARG A 267 -2.19 -8.76 -3.72
CA ARG A 267 -1.73 -10.12 -4.03
C ARG A 267 -0.30 -10.32 -3.55
N PHE A 268 -0.13 -10.41 -2.23
CA PHE A 268 1.19 -10.47 -1.59
C PHE A 268 2.11 -11.58 -2.10
N ALA A 269 1.55 -12.75 -2.44
CA ALA A 269 2.32 -13.89 -2.95
C ALA A 269 2.85 -13.68 -4.39
N ASP A 270 2.26 -12.74 -5.13
CA ASP A 270 2.57 -12.46 -6.53
C ASP A 270 3.42 -11.19 -6.72
N VAL A 271 3.87 -10.57 -5.62
CA VAL A 271 4.77 -9.41 -5.70
C VAL A 271 6.06 -9.83 -6.41
N GLY A 272 6.44 -9.11 -7.46
CA GLY A 272 7.59 -9.43 -8.31
C GLY A 272 7.32 -10.49 -9.38
N THR A 273 6.08 -10.96 -9.53
CA THR A 273 5.68 -11.90 -10.59
C THR A 273 4.62 -11.27 -11.50
N LEU A 274 4.24 -11.99 -12.56
CA LEU A 274 3.12 -11.66 -13.45
C LEU A 274 1.99 -12.66 -13.21
N PRO A 275 0.94 -12.31 -12.44
CA PRO A 275 -0.21 -13.18 -12.28
C PRO A 275 -0.84 -13.52 -13.64
N PRO A 276 -1.31 -14.76 -13.86
CA PRO A 276 -1.91 -15.17 -15.13
C PRO A 276 -3.24 -14.46 -15.42
N ASP A 277 -3.94 -14.01 -14.38
CA ASP A 277 -5.20 -13.26 -14.47
C ASP A 277 -5.01 -11.72 -14.46
N LEU A 278 -3.76 -11.26 -14.55
CA LEU A 278 -3.45 -9.83 -14.64
C LEU A 278 -3.95 -9.26 -15.98
N VAL A 279 -4.55 -8.06 -15.95
CA VAL A 279 -4.90 -7.35 -17.19
C VAL A 279 -3.66 -7.15 -18.07
N GLY A 280 -3.71 -7.67 -19.30
CA GLY A 280 -2.60 -7.65 -20.25
C GLY A 280 -1.73 -8.92 -20.22
N ALA A 281 -1.92 -9.83 -19.27
CA ALA A 281 -1.23 -11.12 -19.26
C ALA A 281 -1.66 -12.04 -20.41
N ASP A 282 -2.88 -11.84 -20.93
CA ASP A 282 -3.44 -12.51 -22.11
C ASP A 282 -2.67 -12.21 -23.41
N ALA A 283 -1.97 -11.09 -23.48
CA ALA A 283 -1.07 -10.78 -24.59
C ALA A 283 0.25 -11.60 -24.53
N MET A 284 0.52 -12.25 -23.40
CA MET A 284 1.71 -13.05 -23.18
C MET A 284 1.34 -14.54 -23.31
N ALA A 285 2.13 -15.31 -24.06
CA ALA A 285 2.03 -16.77 -24.06
C ALA A 285 2.58 -17.34 -22.73
N LEU A 286 1.91 -17.06 -21.61
CA LEU A 286 2.27 -17.62 -20.31
C LEU A 286 1.99 -19.13 -20.36
N PRO A 287 2.95 -20.00 -19.96
CA PRO A 287 2.62 -21.40 -19.75
C PRO A 287 1.52 -21.46 -18.69
N HIS A 288 0.40 -22.08 -19.04
CA HIS A 288 -0.78 -22.21 -18.19
C HIS A 288 -0.38 -22.70 -16.78
N PRO A 289 -0.94 -22.15 -15.69
CA PRO A 289 -0.85 -22.82 -14.40
C PRO A 289 -1.52 -24.20 -14.52
N PRO A 290 -1.07 -25.23 -13.76
CA PRO A 290 -1.74 -26.52 -13.77
C PRO A 290 -3.18 -26.34 -13.25
N ASP A 291 -4.14 -26.69 -14.08
CA ASP A 291 -5.58 -26.86 -13.82
C ASP A 291 -6.39 -25.63 -13.36
N ALA A 292 -6.45 -24.58 -14.18
CA ALA A 292 -7.63 -23.72 -14.19
C ALA A 292 -8.69 -24.36 -15.12
N PRO A 293 -9.96 -24.56 -14.69
CA PRO A 293 -11.00 -25.04 -15.59
C PRO A 293 -11.22 -24.01 -16.70
N ALA A 294 -11.24 -24.49 -17.94
CA ALA A 294 -11.49 -23.66 -19.12
C ALA A 294 -12.80 -22.88 -18.95
N PRO A 295 -12.86 -21.59 -19.34
CA PRO A 295 -14.13 -20.88 -19.40
C PRO A 295 -15.00 -21.55 -20.45
N ASP A 296 -16.22 -21.91 -20.06
CA ASP A 296 -17.30 -22.50 -20.87
C ASP A 296 -17.21 -22.09 -22.35
N GLU A 297 -17.15 -23.10 -23.23
CA GLU A 297 -17.53 -22.95 -24.62
C GLU A 297 -18.97 -22.42 -24.65
N ALA A 298 -19.13 -21.13 -24.89
CA ALA A 298 -20.42 -20.60 -25.30
C ALA A 298 -20.83 -21.37 -26.58
N PRO A 299 -22.01 -22.02 -26.63
CA PRO A 299 -22.43 -22.71 -27.83
C PRO A 299 -22.55 -21.67 -28.96
N GLU A 300 -21.92 -21.98 -30.10
CA GLU A 300 -22.02 -21.17 -31.31
C GLU A 300 -23.50 -20.92 -31.65
N PRO A 301 -23.90 -19.70 -32.01
CA PRO A 301 -25.26 -19.46 -32.47
C PRO A 301 -25.48 -20.20 -33.79
N GLU A 302 -26.51 -21.04 -33.84
CA GLU A 302 -26.95 -21.71 -35.07
C GLU A 302 -27.14 -20.68 -36.20
N PRO A 303 -26.70 -20.99 -37.43
CA PRO A 303 -26.91 -20.08 -38.54
C PRO A 303 -28.41 -19.93 -38.81
N SER A 304 -28.88 -18.68 -38.69
CA SER A 304 -30.24 -18.27 -39.03
C SER A 304 -30.61 -18.69 -40.44
N ALA A 305 -31.67 -19.50 -40.58
CA ALA A 305 -32.29 -19.81 -41.86
C ALA A 305 -32.78 -18.53 -42.54
N GLU A 306 -32.33 -18.29 -43.77
CA GLU A 306 -32.83 -17.19 -44.60
C GLU A 306 -34.32 -17.40 -44.93
N PRO A 307 -35.17 -16.36 -44.86
CA PRO A 307 -36.53 -16.44 -45.35
C PRO A 307 -36.54 -16.29 -46.88
N GLY A 308 -37.08 -17.29 -47.57
CA GLY A 308 -37.29 -17.28 -49.01
C GLY A 308 -38.14 -16.09 -49.46
N ALA A 309 -37.59 -15.30 -50.38
CA ALA A 309 -38.30 -14.27 -51.11
C ALA A 309 -38.73 -14.84 -52.48
N ASP A 310 -39.98 -15.25 -52.53
CA ASP A 310 -40.76 -15.56 -53.72
C ASP A 310 -40.90 -14.28 -54.56
N THR A 311 -40.47 -14.29 -55.82
CA THR A 311 -40.69 -13.18 -56.76
C THR A 311 -41.59 -13.64 -57.91
N ALA A 312 -42.66 -12.87 -58.08
CA ALA A 312 -43.77 -13.16 -58.96
C ALA A 312 -43.48 -12.93 -60.45
N ALA A 313 -44.08 -13.80 -61.27
CA ALA A 313 -44.81 -13.53 -62.52
C ALA A 313 -44.11 -12.82 -63.71
N HIS A 314 -44.01 -13.54 -64.85
CA HIS A 314 -44.86 -13.24 -66.02
C HIS A 314 -44.89 -14.38 -67.07
N PRO A 315 -46.00 -14.56 -67.83
CA PRO A 315 -46.19 -15.66 -68.80
C PRO A 315 -46.06 -15.22 -70.27
N THR A 316 -45.80 -16.18 -71.18
CA THR A 316 -46.28 -16.33 -72.59
C THR A 316 -45.42 -17.39 -73.29
N ALA A 317 -45.91 -18.61 -73.56
CA ALA A 317 -46.68 -19.07 -74.74
C ALA A 317 -45.79 -19.85 -75.75
N PRO A 318 -46.35 -20.82 -76.52
CA PRO A 318 -45.69 -22.12 -76.77
C PRO A 318 -45.43 -22.43 -78.26
N THR A 319 -44.51 -23.35 -78.53
CA THR A 319 -44.38 -24.21 -79.75
C THR A 319 -43.17 -25.13 -79.50
N GLY A 320 -43.13 -26.43 -79.76
CA GLY A 320 -44.00 -27.39 -80.42
C GLY A 320 -43.15 -28.67 -80.60
N GLU A 321 -43.85 -29.82 -80.66
CA GLU A 321 -43.47 -31.08 -81.34
C GLU A 321 -42.28 -31.95 -80.87
N THR A 322 -42.68 -33.11 -80.33
CA THR A 322 -42.10 -34.49 -80.25
C THR A 322 -41.74 -35.04 -81.66
N PRO A 323 -41.02 -36.17 -81.85
CA PRO A 323 -40.57 -37.20 -80.90
C PRO A 323 -39.06 -37.40 -80.73
#